data_AF-A0A1B1YHI5-F1
#
_entry.id   AF-A0A1B1YHI5-F1
#
_cell.length_a   1.000
_cell.length_b   1.000
_cell.length_c   1.000
_cell.angle_alpha   90.00
_cell.angle_beta   90.00
_cell.angle_gamma   90.00
#
_symmetry.space_group_name_H-M   'P 1'
#
loop_
_entity.id
_entity.type
_entity.pdbx_description
1 polymer ?
#
loop_
_entity_poly.entity_id
_entity_poly.type
_entity_poly.pdbx_seq_one_letter_code
_entity_poly.pdbx_strand_id
1 'polypeptide(L)'
;MNNIHNVENNNFITYLLIIYIGLTIFNKFQFGVTLSGVILPIVIFLLIVFLKNAKIYIMKNHFYITLFWIFAVYSSLRSIIVKPSRNIFTFLIFVIFYIISTAIIYNQKDIKMLIKSYIFFSFIASINIIKNFIMDFEYVWKRYSLYVFGIYRDPNYVSAFILPAIAIIFYIIVFSRNISIKKRVLYMIFLAIMITGVLSTGSRAAFLVLIFTIILIFILYKIKNKNYKIAIRVLLLIAVVIVFFKFTKKILPDFLINRFLDFKEYSQDSRLVFWSKGIKLISKYPLLGAGIGGLNNYLNSLGLNNSHNMFLDILIDQGIVGILLLGLIFKNYLFVKKDDRVIMLIMMFSSFSPYFLINGFNTASFWTPMIICGIFSNYSRLDKVGLKRIIENL
;
A
#
# COMPACT_ATOMS: atom_id res chain seq x y z
N MET A 1 -16.09 2.09 33.01
CA MET A 1 -15.19 1.53 31.96
C MET A 1 -15.24 -0.01 31.87
N ASN A 2 -16.40 -0.67 32.14
CA ASN A 2 -16.48 -2.14 32.20
C ASN A 2 -17.40 -2.85 31.17
N ASN A 3 -17.91 -2.17 30.14
CA ASN A 3 -18.81 -2.81 29.14
C ASN A 3 -18.26 -2.78 27.70
N ILE A 4 -17.01 -3.24 27.48
CA ILE A 4 -16.42 -3.38 26.13
C ILE A 4 -16.33 -4.85 25.69
N HIS A 5 -16.69 -5.83 26.53
CA HIS A 5 -16.43 -7.25 26.24
C HIS A 5 -17.56 -8.04 25.54
N ASN A 6 -18.74 -7.45 25.31
CA ASN A 6 -19.74 -8.07 24.42
C ASN A 6 -19.58 -7.54 22.99
N VAL A 7 -18.46 -7.90 22.35
CA VAL A 7 -18.30 -7.75 20.90
C VAL A 7 -18.90 -9.02 20.29
N GLU A 8 -20.18 -8.95 19.91
CA GLU A 8 -20.80 -9.96 19.05
C GLU A 8 -19.92 -10.24 17.82
N ASN A 9 -19.97 -11.48 17.36
CA ASN A 9 -19.11 -12.10 16.35
C ASN A 9 -18.87 -11.21 15.09
N ASN A 10 -17.89 -10.30 15.16
CA ASN A 10 -17.45 -9.42 14.07
C ASN A 10 -16.71 -10.16 12.94
N ASN A 11 -16.52 -11.49 13.07
CA ASN A 11 -15.80 -12.29 12.09
C ASN A 11 -16.32 -12.08 10.66
N PHE A 12 -17.65 -11.94 10.47
CA PHE A 12 -18.23 -11.73 9.13
C PHE A 12 -17.80 -10.41 8.48
N ILE A 13 -17.78 -9.32 9.25
CA ILE A 13 -17.33 -8.00 8.79
C ILE A 13 -15.86 -8.07 8.38
N THR A 14 -15.04 -8.78 9.17
CA THR A 14 -13.63 -9.02 8.86
C THR A 14 -13.44 -9.86 7.59
N TYR A 15 -14.27 -10.89 7.36
CA TYR A 15 -14.21 -11.69 6.13
C TYR A 15 -14.51 -10.86 4.87
N LEU A 16 -15.46 -9.93 4.94
CA LEU A 16 -15.74 -9.03 3.81
C LEU A 16 -14.57 -8.09 3.51
N LEU A 17 -13.87 -7.59 4.54
CA LEU A 17 -12.64 -6.84 4.33
C LEU A 17 -11.54 -7.70 3.70
N ILE A 18 -11.42 -8.95 4.10
CA ILE A 18 -10.47 -9.90 3.51
C ILE A 18 -10.80 -10.14 2.02
N ILE A 19 -12.08 -10.30 1.69
CA ILE A 19 -12.53 -10.42 0.30
C ILE A 19 -12.20 -9.14 -0.48
N TYR A 20 -12.48 -7.95 0.09
CA TYR A 20 -12.10 -6.67 -0.52
C TYR A 20 -10.59 -6.60 -0.79
N ILE A 21 -9.75 -6.94 0.20
CA ILE A 21 -8.28 -6.97 0.06
C ILE A 21 -7.89 -7.97 -1.05
N GLY A 22 -8.45 -9.17 -1.05
CA GLY A 22 -8.19 -10.18 -2.07
C GLY A 22 -8.56 -9.71 -3.47
N LEU A 23 -9.73 -9.06 -3.63
CA LEU A 23 -10.16 -8.47 -4.89
C LEU A 23 -9.31 -7.28 -5.32
N THR A 24 -8.51 -6.65 -4.44
CA THR A 24 -7.58 -5.61 -4.89
C THR A 24 -6.38 -6.19 -5.65
N ILE A 25 -6.10 -7.48 -5.49
CA ILE A 25 -4.98 -8.17 -6.14
C ILE A 25 -5.44 -9.27 -7.13
N PHE A 26 -6.57 -9.94 -6.93
CA PHE A 26 -7.13 -10.97 -7.81
C PHE A 26 -8.44 -10.50 -8.46
N ASN A 27 -8.36 -9.99 -9.69
CA ASN A 27 -9.43 -9.33 -10.46
C ASN A 27 -8.96 -9.11 -11.93
N LYS A 28 -9.87 -8.62 -12.77
CA LYS A 28 -9.71 -8.44 -14.23
C LYS A 28 -9.18 -7.06 -14.68
N PHE A 29 -8.73 -6.19 -13.79
CA PHE A 29 -8.16 -4.89 -14.17
C PHE A 29 -6.66 -5.02 -14.39
N GLN A 30 -6.13 -4.42 -15.46
CA GLN A 30 -4.68 -4.37 -15.69
C GLN A 30 -4.01 -3.39 -14.72
N PHE A 31 -4.53 -2.17 -14.61
CA PHE A 31 -4.05 -1.13 -13.70
C PHE A 31 -4.84 -1.11 -12.39
N GLY A 32 -4.60 -0.13 -11.53
CA GLY A 32 -5.26 0.02 -10.22
C GLY A 32 -6.77 -0.27 -10.25
N VAL A 33 -7.24 -0.99 -9.24
CA VAL A 33 -8.58 -1.59 -9.26
C VAL A 33 -9.65 -0.54 -9.08
N THR A 34 -10.44 -0.30 -10.13
CA THR A 34 -11.52 0.67 -10.07
C THR A 34 -12.65 0.21 -9.14
N LEU A 35 -13.54 1.13 -8.77
CA LEU A 35 -14.67 0.84 -7.88
C LEU A 35 -15.50 -0.35 -8.34
N SER A 36 -15.73 -0.53 -9.64
CA SER A 36 -16.55 -1.66 -10.14
C SER A 36 -15.94 -3.03 -9.81
N GLY A 37 -14.62 -3.12 -9.62
CA GLY A 37 -13.96 -4.36 -9.20
C GLY A 37 -14.14 -4.72 -7.72
N VAL A 38 -14.57 -3.77 -6.90
CA VAL A 38 -14.66 -3.92 -5.43
C VAL A 38 -15.98 -3.44 -4.84
N ILE A 39 -16.92 -2.95 -5.67
CA ILE A 39 -18.17 -2.38 -5.19
C ILE A 39 -19.02 -3.40 -4.43
N LEU A 40 -19.03 -4.66 -4.87
CA LEU A 40 -19.86 -5.71 -4.27
C LEU A 40 -19.49 -5.96 -2.79
N PRO A 41 -18.23 -6.30 -2.42
CA PRO A 41 -17.90 -6.45 -1.02
C PRO A 41 -18.03 -5.15 -0.21
N ILE A 42 -17.84 -3.97 -0.82
CA ILE A 42 -18.05 -2.69 -0.14
C ILE A 42 -19.53 -2.53 0.24
N VAL A 43 -20.46 -2.74 -0.70
CA VAL A 43 -21.89 -2.58 -0.46
C VAL A 43 -22.38 -3.60 0.57
N ILE A 44 -22.00 -4.87 0.43
CA ILE A 44 -22.37 -5.91 1.40
C ILE A 44 -21.81 -5.58 2.79
N PHE A 45 -20.57 -5.07 2.86
CA PHE A 45 -19.97 -4.63 4.12
C PHE A 45 -20.78 -3.52 4.78
N LEU A 46 -21.10 -2.46 4.03
CA LEU A 46 -21.87 -1.33 4.54
C LEU A 46 -23.27 -1.76 5.00
N LEU A 47 -23.95 -2.60 4.22
CA LEU A 47 -25.26 -3.15 4.55
C LEU A 47 -25.22 -3.97 5.84
N ILE A 48 -24.22 -4.83 6.03
CA ILE A 48 -24.14 -5.68 7.23
C ILE A 48 -23.78 -4.87 8.46
N VAL A 49 -22.89 -3.88 8.33
CA VAL A 49 -22.57 -2.95 9.43
C VAL A 49 -23.84 -2.21 9.87
N PHE A 50 -24.65 -1.76 8.91
CA PHE A 50 -25.94 -1.12 9.17
C PHE A 50 -26.95 -2.08 9.82
N LEU A 51 -27.21 -3.26 9.23
CA LEU A 51 -28.19 -4.23 9.73
C LEU A 51 -27.84 -4.77 11.12
N LYS A 52 -26.54 -4.90 11.44
CA LYS A 52 -26.08 -5.31 12.77
C LYS A 52 -26.05 -4.18 13.79
N ASN A 53 -26.40 -2.95 13.41
CA ASN A 53 -26.26 -1.76 14.25
C ASN A 53 -24.88 -1.70 14.93
N ALA A 54 -23.82 -1.99 14.17
CA ALA A 54 -22.49 -2.14 14.73
C ALA A 54 -22.02 -0.81 15.36
N LYS A 55 -21.42 -0.88 16.55
CA LYS A 55 -20.90 0.29 17.24
C LYS A 55 -19.73 0.88 16.46
N ILE A 56 -19.90 2.13 16.01
CA ILE A 56 -18.88 2.91 15.30
C ILE A 56 -18.30 4.00 16.20
N TYR A 57 -16.99 4.24 16.08
CA TYR A 57 -16.26 5.24 16.85
C TYR A 57 -15.61 6.23 15.89
N ILE A 58 -16.15 7.45 15.86
CA ILE A 58 -15.62 8.49 14.98
C ILE A 58 -14.32 9.06 15.55
N MET A 59 -13.28 9.11 14.73
CA MET A 59 -11.95 9.62 15.09
C MET A 59 -11.59 10.84 14.25
N LYS A 60 -10.54 11.57 14.68
CA LYS A 60 -10.05 12.77 13.96
C LYS A 60 -9.75 12.52 12.48
N ASN A 61 -9.32 11.32 12.10
CA ASN A 61 -9.07 10.98 10.70
C ASN A 61 -10.33 10.94 9.85
N HIS A 62 -11.48 10.61 10.41
CA HIS A 62 -12.74 10.63 9.67
C HIS A 62 -13.12 12.08 9.34
N PHE A 63 -12.83 13.03 10.23
CA PHE A 63 -13.00 14.44 9.92
C PHE A 63 -12.03 14.91 8.82
N TYR A 64 -10.75 14.59 8.91
CA TYR A 64 -9.77 14.98 7.89
C TYR A 64 -10.05 14.38 6.51
N ILE A 65 -10.47 13.11 6.43
CA ILE A 65 -10.79 12.47 5.15
C ILE A 65 -12.09 13.03 4.55
N THR A 66 -13.08 13.42 5.37
CA THR A 66 -14.28 14.11 4.90
C THR A 66 -13.93 15.49 4.36
N LEU A 67 -13.11 16.28 5.07
CA LEU A 67 -12.62 17.56 4.54
C LEU A 67 -11.86 17.37 3.24
N PHE A 68 -10.99 16.36 3.17
CA PHE A 68 -10.23 16.04 1.97
C PHE A 68 -11.14 15.74 0.77
N TRP A 69 -12.26 15.04 0.98
CA TRP A 69 -13.27 14.87 -0.06
C TRP A 69 -13.99 16.19 -0.42
N ILE A 70 -14.44 16.97 0.57
CA ILE A 70 -15.13 18.25 0.34
C ILE A 70 -14.26 19.21 -0.48
N PHE A 71 -12.98 19.35 -0.12
CA PHE A 71 -12.05 20.21 -0.85
C PHE A 71 -11.79 19.71 -2.27
N ALA A 72 -11.76 18.40 -2.49
CA ALA A 72 -11.65 17.85 -3.84
C ALA A 72 -12.88 18.14 -4.70
N VAL A 73 -14.09 18.06 -4.13
CA VAL A 73 -15.34 18.45 -4.79
C VAL A 73 -15.29 19.94 -5.14
N TYR A 74 -14.99 20.78 -4.15
CA TYR A 74 -14.91 22.23 -4.34
C TYR A 74 -13.90 22.60 -5.43
N SER A 75 -12.70 22.02 -5.38
CA SER A 75 -11.66 22.20 -6.39
C SER A 75 -12.14 21.83 -7.79
N SER A 76 -12.83 20.68 -7.91
CA SER A 76 -13.36 20.20 -9.19
C SER A 76 -14.47 21.11 -9.73
N LEU A 77 -15.31 21.68 -8.86
CA LEU A 77 -16.37 22.62 -9.27
C LEU A 77 -15.82 23.97 -9.73
N ARG A 78 -14.65 24.39 -9.22
CA ARG A 78 -14.00 25.66 -9.58
C ARG A 78 -12.99 25.51 -10.71
N SER A 79 -12.68 24.29 -11.13
CA SER A 79 -11.67 24.04 -12.15
C SER A 79 -12.14 24.42 -13.54
N ILE A 80 -11.23 25.02 -14.31
CA ILE A 80 -11.39 25.27 -15.75
C ILE A 80 -10.86 24.07 -16.57
N ILE A 81 -9.99 23.24 -15.97
CA ILE A 81 -9.34 22.10 -16.63
C ILE A 81 -10.24 20.86 -16.58
N VAL A 82 -10.98 20.67 -15.48
CA VAL A 82 -11.82 19.49 -15.29
C VAL A 82 -13.27 19.89 -15.08
N LYS A 83 -14.17 19.06 -15.62
CA LYS A 83 -15.59 19.12 -15.29
C LYS A 83 -15.90 18.08 -14.21
N PRO A 84 -16.89 18.33 -13.33
CA PRO A 84 -17.39 17.33 -12.40
C PRO A 84 -17.72 16.03 -13.13
N SER A 85 -17.20 14.92 -12.62
CA SER A 85 -17.31 13.61 -13.26
C SER A 85 -17.59 12.52 -12.23
N ARG A 86 -17.85 11.30 -12.72
CA ARG A 86 -18.04 10.10 -11.90
C ARG A 86 -16.93 9.88 -10.86
N ASN A 87 -15.72 10.39 -11.11
CA ASN A 87 -14.58 10.25 -10.19
C ASN A 87 -14.86 10.84 -8.79
N ILE A 88 -15.66 11.90 -8.70
CA ILE A 88 -16.05 12.51 -7.42
C ILE A 88 -16.90 11.54 -6.58
N PHE A 89 -17.84 10.85 -7.22
CA PHE A 89 -18.69 9.84 -6.57
C PHE A 89 -17.90 8.58 -6.21
N THR A 90 -16.99 8.14 -7.09
CA THR A 90 -16.07 7.05 -6.79
C THR A 90 -15.24 7.36 -5.54
N PHE A 91 -14.69 8.57 -5.47
CA PHE A 91 -13.94 9.03 -4.31
C PHE A 91 -14.82 9.07 -3.05
N LEU A 92 -16.06 9.58 -3.13
CA LEU A 92 -17.01 9.58 -2.02
C LEU A 92 -17.25 8.17 -1.47
N ILE A 93 -17.48 7.19 -2.34
CA ILE A 93 -17.75 5.81 -1.92
C ILE A 93 -16.55 5.22 -1.18
N PHE A 94 -15.32 5.47 -1.67
CA PHE A 94 -14.12 5.05 -0.97
C PHE A 94 -13.93 5.77 0.37
N VAL A 95 -14.27 7.06 0.46
CA VAL A 95 -14.23 7.84 1.71
C VAL A 95 -15.22 7.28 2.73
N ILE A 96 -16.47 7.02 2.33
CA ILE A 96 -17.49 6.41 3.18
C ILE A 96 -17.00 5.03 3.64
N PHE A 97 -16.51 4.20 2.72
CA PHE A 97 -16.02 2.87 3.05
C PHE A 97 -14.83 2.93 4.01
N TYR A 98 -13.90 3.86 3.81
CA TYR A 98 -12.79 4.11 4.73
C TYR A 98 -13.28 4.51 6.13
N ILE A 99 -14.20 5.48 6.23
CA ILE A 99 -14.74 5.95 7.52
C ILE A 99 -15.39 4.80 8.26
N ILE A 100 -16.30 4.07 7.60
CA ILE A 100 -17.05 3.00 8.26
C ILE A 100 -16.13 1.83 8.63
N SER A 101 -15.25 1.40 7.73
CA SER A 101 -14.33 0.28 8.01
C SER A 101 -13.33 0.61 9.11
N THR A 102 -12.87 1.85 9.23
CA THR A 102 -11.93 2.23 10.29
C THR A 102 -12.61 2.62 11.60
N ALA A 103 -13.89 2.97 11.58
CA ALA A 103 -14.67 3.30 12.79
C ALA A 103 -15.08 2.09 13.63
N ILE A 104 -15.03 0.87 13.07
CA ILE A 104 -15.37 -0.37 13.78
C ILE A 104 -14.23 -0.77 14.72
N ILE A 105 -14.59 -1.31 15.89
CA ILE A 105 -13.61 -1.91 16.82
C ILE A 105 -13.35 -3.36 16.44
N TYR A 106 -12.10 -3.66 16.05
CA TYR A 106 -11.63 -5.00 15.74
C TYR A 106 -10.99 -5.65 16.96
N ASN A 107 -11.23 -6.94 17.15
CA ASN A 107 -10.58 -7.71 18.20
C ASN A 107 -9.23 -8.27 17.73
N GLN A 108 -8.49 -8.92 18.63
CA GLN A 108 -7.18 -9.50 18.33
C GLN A 108 -7.22 -10.55 17.20
N LYS A 109 -8.28 -11.35 17.16
CA LYS A 109 -8.47 -12.40 16.15
C LYS A 109 -8.67 -11.78 14.77
N ASP A 110 -9.46 -10.71 14.68
CA ASP A 110 -9.71 -9.98 13.45
C ASP A 110 -8.41 -9.40 12.87
N ILE A 111 -7.62 -8.71 13.69
CA ILE A 111 -6.33 -8.13 13.26
C ILE A 111 -5.37 -9.22 12.81
N LYS A 112 -5.26 -10.33 13.55
CA LYS A 112 -4.44 -11.48 13.11
C LYS A 112 -4.92 -12.04 11.78
N MET A 113 -6.23 -12.14 11.59
CA MET A 113 -6.82 -12.66 10.35
C MET A 113 -6.51 -11.74 9.17
N LEU A 114 -6.68 -10.42 9.33
CA LEU A 114 -6.32 -9.43 8.31
C LEU A 114 -4.84 -9.52 7.90
N ILE A 115 -3.92 -9.59 8.88
CA ILE A 115 -2.48 -9.68 8.60
C ILE A 115 -2.15 -11.00 7.89
N LYS A 116 -2.67 -12.13 8.38
CA LYS A 116 -2.42 -13.45 7.78
C LYS A 116 -2.96 -13.53 6.36
N SER A 117 -4.17 -13.02 6.11
CA SER A 117 -4.76 -12.98 4.78
C SER A 117 -3.98 -12.08 3.83
N TYR A 118 -3.51 -10.91 4.28
CA TYR A 118 -2.70 -10.01 3.45
C TYR A 118 -1.37 -10.66 3.05
N ILE A 119 -0.68 -11.32 4.00
CA ILE A 119 0.54 -12.10 3.74
C ILE A 119 0.23 -13.25 2.76
N PHE A 120 -0.85 -13.98 2.99
CA PHE A 120 -1.26 -15.10 2.15
C PHE A 120 -1.52 -14.65 0.70
N PHE A 121 -2.30 -13.60 0.48
CA PHE A 121 -2.57 -13.08 -0.87
C PHE A 121 -1.30 -12.60 -1.56
N SER A 122 -0.41 -11.92 -0.83
CA SER A 122 0.89 -11.47 -1.36
C SER A 122 1.75 -12.67 -1.77
N PHE A 123 1.78 -13.71 -0.95
CA PHE A 123 2.50 -14.94 -1.21
C PHE A 123 1.97 -15.67 -2.47
N ILE A 124 0.65 -15.83 -2.59
CA ILE A 124 0.02 -16.45 -3.75
C ILE A 124 0.27 -15.63 -5.03
N ALA A 125 0.18 -14.30 -4.93
CA ALA A 125 0.51 -13.42 -6.05
C ALA A 125 1.97 -13.61 -6.51
N SER A 126 2.92 -13.68 -5.56
CA SER A 126 4.33 -13.92 -5.87
C SER A 126 4.60 -15.29 -6.49
N ILE A 127 3.93 -16.36 -6.03
CA ILE A 127 4.01 -17.67 -6.69
C ILE A 127 3.54 -17.60 -8.13
N ASN A 128 2.43 -16.92 -8.41
CA ASN A 128 1.93 -16.78 -9.78
C ASN A 128 2.93 -16.01 -10.67
N ILE A 129 3.53 -14.93 -10.17
CA ILE A 129 4.56 -14.17 -10.92
C ILE A 129 5.78 -15.07 -11.21
N ILE A 130 6.24 -15.84 -10.22
CA ILE A 130 7.38 -16.76 -10.41
C ILE A 130 7.03 -17.86 -11.40
N LYS A 131 5.81 -18.41 -11.35
CA LYS A 131 5.33 -19.37 -12.35
C LYS A 131 5.42 -18.76 -13.75
N ASN A 132 4.91 -17.55 -13.94
CA ASN A 132 4.95 -16.88 -15.24
C ASN A 132 6.39 -16.59 -15.68
N PHE A 133 7.27 -16.25 -14.75
CA PHE A 133 8.70 -16.11 -14.99
C PHE A 133 9.34 -17.42 -15.49
N ILE A 134 9.09 -18.54 -14.81
CA ILE A 134 9.65 -19.86 -15.15
C ILE A 134 9.10 -20.35 -16.51
N MET A 135 7.83 -20.10 -16.78
CA MET A 135 7.17 -20.50 -18.03
C MET A 135 7.40 -19.52 -19.19
N ASP A 136 8.18 -18.47 -18.96
CA ASP A 136 8.41 -17.38 -19.91
C ASP A 136 7.13 -16.72 -20.45
N PHE A 137 6.12 -16.64 -19.58
CA PHE A 137 4.85 -15.96 -19.81
C PHE A 137 5.02 -14.48 -19.51
N GLU A 138 5.62 -13.80 -20.48
CA GLU A 138 5.96 -12.39 -20.39
C GLU A 138 4.70 -11.50 -20.40
N TYR A 139 4.73 -10.48 -19.54
CA TYR A 139 4.04 -9.22 -19.78
C TYR A 139 4.86 -8.38 -20.79
N VAL A 140 4.46 -7.13 -21.02
CA VAL A 140 5.13 -6.19 -21.92
C VAL A 140 6.59 -5.91 -21.49
N TRP A 141 7.47 -5.84 -22.49
CA TRP A 141 8.90 -5.51 -22.38
C TRP A 141 9.70 -6.50 -21.53
N LYS A 142 9.47 -7.80 -21.74
CA LYS A 142 10.10 -8.90 -21.02
C LYS A 142 9.89 -8.85 -19.50
N ARG A 143 8.89 -8.11 -19.02
CA ARG A 143 8.59 -8.07 -17.59
C ARG A 143 7.65 -9.20 -17.26
N TYR A 144 7.65 -9.66 -16.02
CA TYR A 144 6.68 -10.66 -15.57
C TYR A 144 5.69 -10.02 -14.59
N SER A 145 4.49 -10.57 -14.54
CA SER A 145 3.46 -10.03 -13.66
C SER A 145 2.47 -11.10 -13.24
N LEU A 146 1.55 -10.70 -12.37
CA LEU A 146 0.42 -11.52 -11.94
C LEU A 146 -0.54 -11.67 -13.13
N TYR A 147 -0.75 -12.92 -13.56
CA TYR A 147 -1.72 -13.28 -14.61
C TYR A 147 -2.92 -13.98 -13.98
N VAL A 148 -4.06 -13.32 -14.02
CA VAL A 148 -5.29 -13.78 -13.35
C VAL A 148 -6.49 -13.41 -14.22
N PHE A 149 -7.43 -14.33 -14.38
CA PHE A 149 -8.66 -14.14 -15.17
C PHE A 149 -8.43 -13.65 -16.61
N GLY A 150 -7.35 -14.12 -17.26
CA GLY A 150 -7.05 -13.80 -18.66
C GLY A 150 -6.29 -12.50 -18.90
N ILE A 151 -5.88 -11.78 -17.84
CA ILE A 151 -5.25 -10.47 -17.95
C ILE A 151 -3.98 -10.42 -17.09
N TYR A 152 -2.92 -9.83 -17.64
CA TYR A 152 -1.74 -9.44 -16.87
C TYR A 152 -1.99 -8.12 -16.15
N ARG A 153 -1.65 -8.10 -14.87
CA ARG A 153 -1.61 -6.87 -14.08
C ARG A 153 -0.40 -6.02 -14.44
N ASP A 154 -0.49 -4.71 -14.22
CA ASP A 154 0.68 -3.85 -14.24
C ASP A 154 1.64 -4.26 -13.10
N PRO A 155 2.91 -4.55 -13.41
CA PRO A 155 3.82 -5.08 -12.41
C PRO A 155 4.16 -4.09 -11.27
N ASN A 156 3.95 -2.78 -11.46
CA ASN A 156 4.18 -1.80 -10.39
C ASN A 156 3.06 -1.83 -9.35
N TYR A 157 1.79 -1.95 -9.76
CA TYR A 157 0.66 -2.07 -8.83
C TYR A 157 0.72 -3.38 -8.03
N VAL A 158 1.08 -4.49 -8.67
CA VAL A 158 1.23 -5.79 -8.00
C VAL A 158 2.36 -5.74 -6.98
N SER A 159 3.50 -5.17 -7.36
CA SER A 159 4.63 -5.03 -6.44
C SER A 159 4.29 -4.11 -5.25
N ALA A 160 3.58 -3.00 -5.51
CA ALA A 160 3.10 -2.10 -4.45
C ALA A 160 2.21 -2.81 -3.42
N PHE A 161 1.40 -3.80 -3.85
CA PHE A 161 0.59 -4.63 -2.95
C PHE A 161 1.44 -5.63 -2.13
N ILE A 162 2.51 -6.20 -2.70
CA ILE A 162 3.32 -7.24 -2.03
C ILE A 162 4.27 -6.62 -0.98
N LEU A 163 4.77 -5.40 -1.21
CA LEU A 163 5.81 -4.77 -0.38
C LEU A 163 5.46 -4.65 1.12
N PRO A 164 4.22 -4.29 1.53
CA PRO A 164 3.87 -4.24 2.95
C PRO A 164 3.93 -5.63 3.63
N ALA A 165 3.59 -6.70 2.91
CA ALA A 165 3.68 -8.06 3.45
C ALA A 165 5.14 -8.48 3.69
N ILE A 166 6.03 -8.15 2.74
CA ILE A 166 7.49 -8.31 2.90
C ILE A 166 7.96 -7.55 4.15
N ALA A 167 7.54 -6.30 4.30
CA ALA A 167 7.95 -5.45 5.41
C ALA A 167 7.48 -5.99 6.79
N ILE A 168 6.25 -6.51 6.87
CA ILE A 168 5.71 -7.17 8.08
C ILE A 168 6.52 -8.43 8.42
N ILE A 169 6.80 -9.29 7.44
CA ILE A 169 7.58 -10.51 7.68
C ILE A 169 9.01 -10.19 8.11
N PHE A 170 9.62 -9.21 7.46
CA PHE A 170 10.94 -8.73 7.83
C PHE A 170 10.96 -8.22 9.27
N TYR A 171 9.95 -7.45 9.67
CA TYR A 171 9.78 -7.01 11.05
C TYR A 171 9.68 -8.20 12.01
N ILE A 172 8.87 -9.22 11.71
CA ILE A 172 8.71 -10.42 12.53
C ILE A 172 10.05 -11.14 12.72
N ILE A 173 10.82 -11.34 11.64
CA ILE A 173 12.11 -12.04 11.70
C ILE A 173 13.13 -11.27 12.58
N VAL A 174 13.16 -9.94 12.46
CA VAL A 174 14.16 -9.09 13.14
C VAL A 174 13.81 -8.80 14.60
N PHE A 175 12.55 -8.47 14.88
CA PHE A 175 12.14 -7.96 16.21
C PHE A 175 11.53 -9.03 17.13
N SER A 176 10.95 -10.12 16.60
CA SER A 176 10.35 -11.17 17.44
C SER A 176 11.42 -12.03 18.10
N ARG A 177 11.54 -11.92 19.43
CA ARG A 177 12.55 -12.66 20.22
C ARG A 177 12.19 -14.14 20.42
N ASN A 178 10.91 -14.45 20.65
CA ASN A 178 10.44 -15.77 21.06
C ASN A 178 9.89 -16.64 19.92
N ILE A 179 10.23 -16.30 18.67
CA ILE A 179 9.77 -17.08 17.52
C ILE A 179 10.59 -18.37 17.39
N SER A 180 9.90 -19.52 17.31
CA SER A 180 10.53 -20.82 17.08
C SER A 180 11.35 -20.83 15.78
N ILE A 181 12.43 -21.63 15.74
CA ILE A 181 13.27 -21.77 14.55
C ILE A 181 12.47 -22.21 13.31
N LYS A 182 11.55 -23.17 13.49
CA LYS A 182 10.68 -23.66 12.41
C LYS A 182 9.83 -22.53 11.80
N LYS A 183 9.17 -21.72 12.63
CA LYS A 183 8.42 -20.54 12.15
C LYS A 183 9.32 -19.50 11.49
N ARG A 184 10.53 -19.26 12.02
CA ARG A 184 11.47 -18.32 11.42
C ARG A 184 11.91 -18.78 10.03
N VAL A 185 12.21 -20.06 9.84
CA VAL A 185 12.52 -20.66 8.53
C VAL A 185 11.34 -20.52 7.57
N LEU A 186 10.12 -20.81 8.01
CA LEU A 186 8.92 -20.62 7.19
C LEU A 186 8.77 -19.17 6.72
N TYR A 187 8.95 -18.19 7.60
CA TYR A 187 8.89 -16.78 7.23
C TYR A 187 10.03 -16.36 6.28
N MET A 188 11.23 -16.94 6.42
CA MET A 188 12.33 -16.72 5.45
C MET A 188 11.98 -17.29 4.06
N ILE A 189 11.30 -18.43 3.98
CA ILE A 189 10.82 -19.00 2.72
C ILE A 189 9.78 -18.08 2.07
N PHE A 190 8.79 -17.62 2.85
CA PHE A 190 7.80 -16.66 2.37
C PHE A 190 8.45 -15.36 1.88
N LEU A 191 9.42 -14.84 2.62
CA LEU A 191 10.17 -13.65 2.26
C LEU A 191 10.95 -13.85 0.96
N ALA A 192 11.65 -14.97 0.81
CA ALA A 192 12.41 -15.29 -0.40
C ALA A 192 11.49 -15.36 -1.63
N ILE A 193 10.37 -16.07 -1.53
CA ILE A 193 9.37 -16.18 -2.61
C ILE A 193 8.80 -14.80 -2.96
N MET A 194 8.41 -14.00 -1.98
CA MET A 194 7.85 -12.67 -2.25
C MET A 194 8.86 -11.71 -2.86
N ILE A 195 10.10 -11.68 -2.37
CA ILE A 195 11.17 -10.86 -2.94
C ILE A 195 11.44 -11.32 -4.39
N THR A 196 11.53 -12.62 -4.64
CA THR A 196 11.74 -13.16 -6.00
C THR A 196 10.62 -12.70 -6.93
N GLY A 197 9.36 -12.88 -6.53
CA GLY A 197 8.21 -12.44 -7.33
C GLY A 197 8.26 -10.94 -7.63
N VAL A 198 8.59 -10.09 -6.65
CA VAL A 198 8.74 -8.65 -6.85
C VAL A 198 9.90 -8.33 -7.79
N LEU A 199 11.05 -8.99 -7.67
CA LEU A 199 12.20 -8.75 -8.56
C LEU A 199 11.90 -9.19 -10.01
N SER A 200 11.20 -10.31 -10.21
CA SER A 200 10.75 -10.76 -11.53
C SER A 200 9.83 -9.74 -12.24
N THR A 201 9.23 -8.80 -11.51
CA THR A 201 8.42 -7.74 -12.13
C THR A 201 9.20 -6.68 -12.89
N GLY A 202 10.53 -6.60 -12.67
CA GLY A 202 11.35 -5.51 -13.19
C GLY A 202 10.91 -4.13 -12.70
N SER A 203 10.16 -4.02 -11.59
CA SER A 203 9.71 -2.73 -11.06
C SER A 203 10.83 -2.04 -10.27
N ARG A 204 11.43 -1.02 -10.88
CA ARG A 204 12.44 -0.15 -10.26
C ARG A 204 11.96 0.50 -8.96
N ALA A 205 10.71 0.96 -8.97
CA ALA A 205 10.05 1.53 -7.80
C ALA A 205 10.07 0.55 -6.63
N ALA A 206 9.63 -0.69 -6.88
CA ALA A 206 9.56 -1.71 -5.85
C ALA A 206 10.94 -2.12 -5.33
N PHE A 207 11.94 -2.19 -6.22
CA PHE A 207 13.33 -2.45 -5.84
C PHE A 207 13.87 -1.37 -4.88
N LEU A 208 13.68 -0.09 -5.19
CA LEU A 208 14.10 1.02 -4.32
C LEU A 208 13.36 1.00 -2.98
N VAL A 209 12.04 0.77 -2.98
CA VAL A 209 11.25 0.68 -1.76
C VAL A 209 11.69 -0.49 -0.88
N LEU A 210 12.03 -1.64 -1.48
CA LEU A 210 12.57 -2.79 -0.75
C LEU A 210 13.87 -2.42 -0.02
N ILE A 211 14.83 -1.81 -0.75
CA ILE A 211 16.11 -1.36 -0.17
C ILE A 211 15.87 -0.37 0.96
N PHE A 212 15.07 0.68 0.73
CA PHE A 212 14.82 1.68 1.75
C PHE A 212 14.03 1.13 2.94
N THR A 213 13.16 0.14 2.74
CA THR A 213 12.47 -0.53 3.85
C THR A 213 13.47 -1.30 4.72
N ILE A 214 14.44 -2.00 4.13
CA ILE A 214 15.50 -2.69 4.86
C ILE A 214 16.36 -1.69 5.65
N ILE A 215 16.76 -0.58 5.02
CA ILE A 215 17.53 0.50 5.65
C ILE A 215 16.73 1.11 6.81
N LEU A 216 15.45 1.42 6.59
CA LEU A 216 14.57 1.98 7.62
C LEU A 216 14.46 1.04 8.82
N ILE A 217 14.25 -0.25 8.58
CA ILE A 217 14.20 -1.27 9.64
C ILE A 217 15.52 -1.30 10.43
N PHE A 218 16.67 -1.26 9.74
CA PHE A 218 17.98 -1.22 10.37
C PHE A 218 18.19 0.01 11.25
N ILE A 219 17.85 1.20 10.75
CA ILE A 219 17.96 2.46 11.48
C ILE A 219 17.07 2.43 12.73
N LEU A 220 15.78 2.08 12.56
CA LEU A 220 14.83 2.00 13.67
C LEU A 220 15.25 0.95 14.70
N TYR A 221 15.82 -0.15 14.26
CA TYR A 221 16.39 -1.17 15.14
C TYR A 221 17.57 -0.61 15.96
N LYS A 222 18.55 0.05 15.33
CA LYS A 222 19.73 0.63 16.01
C LYS A 222 19.34 1.69 17.04
N ILE A 223 18.35 2.52 16.71
CA ILE A 223 17.81 3.54 17.62
C ILE A 223 17.19 2.87 18.86
N LYS A 224 16.45 1.77 18.69
CA LYS A 224 15.75 1.09 19.79
C LYS A 224 16.66 0.16 20.60
N ASN A 225 17.68 -0.44 19.98
CA ASN A 225 18.53 -1.46 20.60
C ASN A 225 20.00 -1.15 20.32
N LYS A 226 20.77 -0.84 21.39
CA LYS A 226 22.23 -0.59 21.32
C LYS A 226 23.07 -1.87 21.08
N ASN A 227 22.48 -2.98 20.66
CA ASN A 227 23.15 -4.28 20.58
C ASN A 227 23.66 -4.59 19.16
N TYR A 228 24.98 -4.68 19.02
CA TYR A 228 25.72 -4.95 17.77
C TYR A 228 25.43 -6.32 17.15
N LYS A 229 25.01 -7.33 17.93
CA LYS A 229 24.72 -8.69 17.42
C LYS A 229 23.58 -8.74 16.39
N ILE A 230 22.77 -7.68 16.31
CA ILE A 230 21.67 -7.60 15.34
C ILE A 230 22.04 -6.74 14.12
N ALA A 231 23.05 -5.87 14.22
CA ALA A 231 23.70 -5.35 13.02
C ALA A 231 24.28 -6.49 12.19
N ILE A 232 24.83 -7.52 12.85
CA ILE A 232 25.24 -8.77 12.20
C ILE A 232 24.05 -9.49 11.56
N ARG A 233 22.88 -9.57 12.20
CA ARG A 233 21.69 -10.20 11.58
C ARG A 233 21.20 -9.44 10.35
N VAL A 234 21.19 -8.10 10.39
CA VAL A 234 20.82 -7.28 9.24
C VAL A 234 21.87 -7.37 8.14
N LEU A 235 23.16 -7.35 8.47
CA LEU A 235 24.24 -7.60 7.51
C LEU A 235 24.17 -9.00 6.92
N LEU A 236 23.86 -10.02 7.71
CA LEU A 236 23.62 -11.39 7.24
C LEU A 236 22.41 -11.43 6.32
N LEU A 237 21.36 -10.66 6.60
CA LEU A 237 20.17 -10.66 5.78
C LEU A 237 20.36 -9.86 4.49
N ILE A 238 21.10 -8.75 4.54
CA ILE A 238 21.61 -8.03 3.36
C ILE A 238 22.54 -8.95 2.56
N ALA A 239 23.43 -9.69 3.22
CA ALA A 239 24.31 -10.67 2.58
C ALA A 239 23.50 -11.82 1.96
N VAL A 240 22.44 -12.29 2.62
CA VAL A 240 21.50 -13.26 2.03
C VAL A 240 20.80 -12.64 0.83
N VAL A 241 20.35 -11.39 0.89
CA VAL A 241 19.76 -10.70 -0.26
C VAL A 241 20.78 -10.53 -1.39
N ILE A 242 22.06 -10.22 -1.10
CA ILE A 242 23.13 -10.06 -2.09
C ILE A 242 23.54 -11.41 -2.69
N VAL A 243 23.71 -12.45 -1.86
CA VAL A 243 24.01 -13.82 -2.29
C VAL A 243 22.84 -14.35 -3.11
N PHE A 244 21.61 -14.12 -2.64
CA PHE A 244 20.41 -14.38 -3.40
C PHE A 244 20.43 -13.60 -4.72
N PHE A 245 20.81 -12.32 -4.73
CA PHE A 245 20.90 -11.52 -5.95
C PHE A 245 21.97 -12.07 -6.92
N LYS A 246 23.12 -12.51 -6.42
CA LYS A 246 24.17 -13.19 -7.19
C LYS A 246 23.72 -14.55 -7.74
N PHE A 247 22.99 -15.33 -6.96
CA PHE A 247 22.34 -16.55 -7.44
C PHE A 247 21.25 -16.24 -8.46
N THR A 248 20.49 -15.16 -8.25
CA THR A 248 19.49 -14.71 -9.20
C THR A 248 20.14 -14.14 -10.45
N LYS A 249 21.41 -13.73 -10.47
CA LYS A 249 22.10 -13.42 -11.73
C LYS A 249 22.27 -14.64 -12.64
N LYS A 250 22.19 -15.87 -12.09
CA LYS A 250 22.10 -17.10 -12.88
C LYS A 250 20.67 -17.46 -13.28
N ILE A 251 19.65 -16.80 -12.73
CA ILE A 251 18.23 -17.17 -12.87
C ILE A 251 17.47 -16.07 -13.63
N LEU A 252 17.52 -14.82 -13.17
CA LEU A 252 17.02 -13.62 -13.83
C LEU A 252 17.83 -13.35 -15.10
N PRO A 253 17.16 -13.12 -16.23
CA PRO A 253 17.81 -12.67 -17.46
C PRO A 253 18.56 -11.34 -17.27
N ASP A 254 19.66 -11.17 -18.01
CA ASP A 254 20.52 -9.99 -17.92
C ASP A 254 19.76 -8.67 -18.11
N PHE A 255 18.71 -8.65 -18.95
CA PHE A 255 17.92 -7.43 -19.16
C PHE A 255 17.19 -6.97 -17.88
N LEU A 256 16.69 -7.88 -17.00
CA LEU A 256 16.05 -7.48 -15.74
C LEU A 256 17.08 -6.86 -14.80
N ILE A 257 18.28 -7.44 -14.76
CA ILE A 257 19.38 -6.97 -13.94
C ILE A 257 19.83 -5.58 -14.41
N ASN A 258 20.03 -5.43 -15.72
CA ASN A 258 20.37 -4.14 -16.33
C ASN A 258 19.28 -3.10 -16.08
N ARG A 259 18.00 -3.48 -16.09
CA ARG A 259 16.91 -2.56 -15.74
C ARG A 259 17.05 -2.01 -14.31
N PHE A 260 17.57 -2.78 -13.36
CA PHE A 260 17.79 -2.28 -12.00
C PHE A 260 19.06 -1.43 -11.87
N LEU A 261 20.13 -1.80 -12.58
CA LEU A 261 21.47 -1.23 -12.42
C LEU A 261 21.81 -0.08 -13.38
N ASP A 262 21.12 0.04 -14.51
CA ASP A 262 21.37 1.10 -15.48
C ASP A 262 20.76 2.43 -15.03
N PHE A 263 21.58 3.24 -14.37
CA PHE A 263 21.21 4.57 -13.90
C PHE A 263 20.88 5.56 -15.03
N LYS A 264 21.39 5.37 -16.25
CA LYS A 264 21.11 6.28 -17.38
C LYS A 264 19.64 6.18 -17.79
N GLU A 265 19.08 4.97 -17.82
CA GLU A 265 17.66 4.77 -18.13
C GLU A 265 16.72 5.40 -17.07
N TYR A 266 17.16 5.66 -15.84
CA TYR A 266 16.34 6.40 -14.87
C TYR A 266 16.23 7.89 -15.22
N SER A 267 17.31 8.48 -15.73
CA SER A 267 17.34 9.90 -16.14
C SER A 267 16.55 10.19 -17.42
N GLN A 268 16.23 9.14 -18.19
CA GLN A 268 15.46 9.21 -19.42
C GLN A 268 14.00 8.76 -19.23
N ASP A 269 13.55 8.55 -17.99
CA ASP A 269 12.18 8.16 -17.71
C ASP A 269 11.21 9.28 -18.14
N SER A 270 10.25 8.93 -19.00
CA SER A 270 9.24 9.86 -19.53
C SER A 270 8.45 10.56 -18.43
N ARG A 271 8.33 9.97 -17.24
CA ARG A 271 7.73 10.59 -16.05
C ARG A 271 8.40 11.90 -15.65
N LEU A 272 9.72 12.05 -15.83
CA LEU A 272 10.41 13.29 -15.51
C LEU A 272 9.90 14.46 -16.36
N VAL A 273 9.63 14.19 -17.64
CA VAL A 273 9.00 15.15 -18.55
C VAL A 273 7.59 15.46 -18.07
N PHE A 274 6.78 14.45 -17.74
CA PHE A 274 5.41 14.64 -17.26
C PHE A 274 5.36 15.49 -15.99
N TRP A 275 6.23 15.21 -15.02
CA TRP A 275 6.34 15.97 -13.77
C TRP A 275 6.79 17.40 -14.02
N SER A 276 7.78 17.62 -14.88
CA SER A 276 8.24 18.97 -15.23
C SER A 276 7.15 19.83 -15.87
N LYS A 277 6.28 19.22 -16.69
CA LYS A 277 5.13 19.91 -17.30
C LYS A 277 4.02 20.13 -16.28
N GLY A 278 3.75 19.13 -15.43
CA GLY A 278 2.74 19.19 -14.38
C GLY A 278 3.03 20.25 -13.32
N ILE A 279 4.28 20.36 -12.85
CA ILE A 279 4.67 21.32 -11.80
C ILE A 279 4.34 22.77 -12.18
N LYS A 280 4.30 23.10 -13.48
CA LYS A 280 3.88 24.43 -13.97
C LYS A 280 2.42 24.76 -13.64
N LEU A 281 1.58 23.78 -13.32
CA LEU A 281 0.22 24.00 -12.85
C LEU A 281 0.16 24.40 -11.37
N ILE A 282 1.16 24.06 -10.57
CA ILE A 282 1.17 24.38 -9.14
C ILE A 282 1.14 25.91 -8.94
N SER A 283 1.90 26.67 -9.73
CA SER A 283 1.87 28.14 -9.65
C SER A 283 0.55 28.75 -10.10
N LYS A 284 -0.20 28.07 -10.98
CA LYS A 284 -1.52 28.52 -11.45
C LYS A 284 -2.65 28.17 -10.46
N TYR A 285 -2.53 27.04 -9.77
CA TYR A 285 -3.56 26.53 -8.85
C TYR A 285 -2.97 26.11 -7.48
N PRO A 286 -2.27 27.00 -6.76
CA PRO A 286 -1.44 26.61 -5.61
C PRO A 286 -2.25 26.16 -4.39
N LEU A 287 -3.37 26.82 -4.10
CA LEU A 287 -4.10 26.63 -2.85
C LEU A 287 -5.06 25.45 -2.93
N LEU A 288 -5.97 25.49 -3.89
CA LEU A 288 -7.11 24.57 -4.00
C LEU A 288 -6.97 23.61 -5.18
N GLY A 289 -5.95 23.74 -6.02
CA GLY A 289 -5.72 22.82 -7.14
C GLY A 289 -6.65 23.03 -8.33
N ALA A 290 -6.47 22.17 -9.33
CA ALA A 290 -7.12 22.19 -10.62
C ALA A 290 -8.23 21.13 -10.76
N GLY A 291 -8.75 20.62 -9.64
CA GLY A 291 -9.79 19.60 -9.58
C GLY A 291 -9.29 18.18 -9.80
N ILE A 292 -10.11 17.20 -9.43
CA ILE A 292 -9.77 15.78 -9.47
C ILE A 292 -9.53 15.33 -10.92
N GLY A 293 -8.33 14.81 -11.19
CA GLY A 293 -7.87 14.45 -12.53
C GLY A 293 -7.29 15.65 -13.31
N GLY A 294 -7.11 16.81 -12.68
CA GLY A 294 -6.61 18.03 -13.31
C GLY A 294 -5.22 17.86 -13.92
N LEU A 295 -4.30 17.23 -13.19
CA LEU A 295 -2.97 16.95 -13.74
C LEU A 295 -3.05 16.05 -14.97
N ASN A 296 -3.77 14.93 -14.87
CA ASN A 296 -3.81 13.94 -15.94
C ASN A 296 -4.57 14.47 -17.17
N ASN A 297 -5.65 15.23 -16.99
CA ASN A 297 -6.35 15.88 -18.11
C ASN A 297 -5.47 16.92 -18.81
N TYR A 298 -4.70 17.70 -18.05
CA TYR A 298 -3.73 18.63 -18.63
C TYR A 298 -2.63 17.91 -19.42
N LEU A 299 -2.04 16.85 -18.86
CA LEU A 299 -1.03 16.06 -19.57
C LEU A 299 -1.59 15.43 -20.84
N ASN A 300 -2.80 14.87 -20.78
CA ASN A 300 -3.50 14.30 -21.94
C ASN A 300 -3.75 15.37 -23.02
N SER A 301 -4.09 16.61 -22.64
CA SER A 301 -4.27 17.72 -23.59
C SER A 301 -2.97 18.10 -24.34
N LEU A 302 -1.82 17.71 -23.80
CA LEU A 302 -0.50 17.87 -24.42
C LEU A 302 -0.03 16.62 -25.18
N GLY A 303 -0.89 15.59 -25.31
CA GLY A 303 -0.54 14.31 -25.92
C GLY A 303 0.38 13.44 -25.05
N LEU A 304 0.45 13.70 -23.74
CA LEU A 304 1.27 12.95 -22.79
C LEU A 304 0.43 11.97 -21.97
N ASN A 305 1.07 10.93 -21.41
CA ASN A 305 0.42 9.94 -20.55
C ASN A 305 0.22 10.46 -19.11
N ASN A 306 -0.44 9.65 -18.28
CA ASN A 306 -0.66 9.93 -16.85
C ASN A 306 0.66 10.18 -16.11
N SER A 307 0.57 10.97 -15.03
CA SER A 307 1.73 11.41 -14.26
C SER A 307 2.54 10.27 -13.62
N HIS A 308 1.92 9.12 -13.37
CA HIS A 308 2.49 8.04 -12.55
C HIS A 308 3.06 8.54 -11.21
N ASN A 309 2.45 9.56 -10.61
CA ASN A 309 2.83 10.07 -9.29
C ASN A 309 1.59 10.58 -8.57
N MET A 310 1.07 9.75 -7.69
CA MET A 310 -0.19 10.01 -7.00
C MET A 310 -0.09 11.17 -6.00
N PHE A 311 1.08 11.45 -5.43
CA PHE A 311 1.27 12.63 -4.59
C PHE A 311 1.29 13.91 -5.42
N LEU A 312 1.91 13.88 -6.60
CA LEU A 312 1.85 15.01 -7.54
C LEU A 312 0.43 15.22 -8.07
N ASP A 313 -0.31 14.13 -8.35
CA ASP A 313 -1.74 14.20 -8.69
C ASP A 313 -2.50 14.94 -7.59
N ILE A 314 -2.40 14.54 -6.32
CA ILE A 314 -3.12 15.21 -5.23
C ILE A 314 -2.71 16.68 -5.10
N LEU A 315 -1.41 16.99 -5.18
CA LEU A 315 -0.92 18.36 -5.06
C LEU A 315 -1.49 19.27 -6.15
N ILE A 316 -1.60 18.78 -7.38
CA ILE A 316 -2.12 19.58 -8.49
C ILE A 316 -3.65 19.58 -8.51
N ASP A 317 -4.28 18.45 -8.19
CA ASP A 317 -5.73 18.29 -8.21
C ASP A 317 -6.40 19.05 -7.06
N GLN A 318 -5.77 19.16 -5.89
CA GLN A 318 -6.35 19.76 -4.68
C GLN A 318 -5.49 20.85 -4.03
N GLY A 319 -4.36 21.20 -4.64
CA GLY A 319 -3.44 22.21 -4.13
C GLY A 319 -2.74 21.79 -2.84
N ILE A 320 -2.11 22.77 -2.19
CA ILE A 320 -1.42 22.54 -0.92
C ILE A 320 -2.38 22.05 0.17
N VAL A 321 -3.66 22.45 0.12
CA VAL A 321 -4.68 22.02 1.09
C VAL A 321 -4.86 20.50 1.06
N GLY A 322 -4.96 19.90 -0.13
CA GLY A 322 -5.11 18.45 -0.28
C GLY A 322 -3.92 17.67 0.29
N ILE A 323 -2.69 18.11 -0.02
CA ILE A 323 -1.47 17.46 0.51
C ILE A 323 -1.34 17.63 2.02
N LEU A 324 -1.69 18.80 2.56
CA LEU A 324 -1.67 19.01 4.01
C LEU A 324 -2.69 18.11 4.72
N LEU A 325 -3.90 17.95 4.18
CA LEU A 325 -4.91 17.05 4.73
C LEU A 325 -4.44 15.59 4.69
N LEU A 326 -3.84 15.14 3.58
CA LEU A 326 -3.23 13.81 3.51
C LEU A 326 -2.10 13.64 4.54
N GLY A 327 -1.25 14.65 4.69
CA GLY A 327 -0.18 14.68 5.70
C GLY A 327 -0.72 14.60 7.13
N LEU A 328 -1.84 15.26 7.43
CA LEU A 328 -2.51 15.16 8.73
C LEU A 328 -3.08 13.76 8.98
N ILE A 329 -3.65 13.11 7.97
CA ILE A 329 -4.12 11.72 8.05
C ILE A 329 -2.95 10.78 8.35
N PHE A 330 -1.83 10.92 7.61
CA PHE A 330 -0.62 10.12 7.85
C PHE A 330 -0.01 10.38 9.22
N LYS A 331 0.09 11.63 9.65
CA LYS A 331 0.56 11.99 11.00
C LYS A 331 -0.31 11.33 12.08
N ASN A 332 -1.62 11.28 11.87
CA ASN A 332 -2.53 10.65 12.82
C ASN A 332 -2.40 9.12 12.85
N TYR A 333 -2.09 8.46 11.72
CA TYR A 333 -1.76 7.03 11.73
C TYR A 333 -0.59 6.69 12.64
N LEU A 334 0.35 7.63 12.80
CA LEU A 334 1.49 7.50 13.72
C LEU A 334 1.15 7.83 15.18
N PHE A 335 -0.07 8.32 15.47
CA PHE A 335 -0.56 8.53 16.83
C PHE A 335 -1.00 7.20 17.44
N VAL A 336 -0.03 6.31 17.64
CA VAL A 336 -0.16 4.96 18.18
C VAL A 336 0.67 4.81 19.45
N LYS A 337 0.49 3.70 20.17
CA LYS A 337 1.33 3.35 21.33
C LYS A 337 2.80 3.38 20.95
N LYS A 338 3.66 3.81 21.88
CA LYS A 338 5.10 3.98 21.65
C LYS A 338 5.76 2.72 21.08
N ASP A 339 5.34 1.55 21.54
CA ASP A 339 5.85 0.27 21.05
C ASP A 339 5.41 -0.11 19.64
N ASP A 340 4.27 0.39 19.19
CA ASP A 340 3.68 0.10 17.87
C ASP A 340 4.16 1.07 16.78
N ARG A 341 4.80 2.20 17.16
CA ARG A 341 5.27 3.22 16.20
C ARG A 341 6.22 2.66 15.15
N VAL A 342 7.10 1.73 15.53
CA VAL A 342 8.10 1.16 14.62
C VAL A 342 7.42 0.38 13.51
N ILE A 343 6.53 -0.55 13.85
CA ILE A 343 5.80 -1.33 12.84
C ILE A 343 4.91 -0.42 11.99
N MET A 344 4.24 0.58 12.59
CA MET A 344 3.42 1.52 11.83
C MET A 344 4.23 2.34 10.82
N LEU A 345 5.42 2.83 11.20
CA LEU A 345 6.32 3.53 10.28
C LEU A 345 6.75 2.64 9.11
N ILE A 346 7.13 1.39 9.39
CA ILE A 346 7.54 0.42 8.36
C ILE A 346 6.37 0.12 7.41
N MET A 347 5.18 -0.11 7.96
CA MET A 347 3.98 -0.40 7.18
C MET A 347 3.55 0.78 6.32
N MET A 348 3.53 2.00 6.88
CA MET A 348 3.19 3.20 6.12
C MET A 348 4.22 3.45 5.01
N PHE A 349 5.52 3.35 5.33
CA PHE A 349 6.57 3.54 4.34
C PHE A 349 6.45 2.56 3.18
N SER A 350 6.36 1.25 3.47
CA SER A 350 6.24 0.22 2.43
C SER A 350 4.93 0.27 1.64
N SER A 351 3.84 0.75 2.25
CA SER A 351 2.53 0.87 1.58
C SER A 351 2.41 2.09 0.69
N PHE A 352 2.93 3.25 1.12
CA PHE A 352 2.68 4.52 0.45
C PHE A 352 3.84 4.99 -0.43
N SER A 353 5.08 4.57 -0.19
CA SER A 353 6.22 4.97 -1.05
C SER A 353 6.13 4.51 -2.52
N PRO A 354 5.50 3.36 -2.88
CA PRO A 354 5.33 3.02 -4.30
C PRO A 354 4.51 4.06 -5.09
N TYR A 355 3.63 4.81 -4.42
CA TYR A 355 2.74 5.82 -5.03
C TYR A 355 3.44 7.08 -5.54
N PHE A 356 4.74 7.24 -5.28
CA PHE A 356 5.55 8.23 -6.00
C PHE A 356 5.76 7.87 -7.47
N LEU A 357 5.57 6.60 -7.85
CA LEU A 357 5.85 6.07 -9.19
C LEU A 357 4.65 5.33 -9.82
N ILE A 358 3.48 5.37 -9.18
CA ILE A 358 2.21 4.89 -9.72
C ILE A 358 1.09 5.92 -9.46
N ASN A 359 0.08 5.94 -10.33
CA ASN A 359 -1.19 6.60 -10.03
C ASN A 359 -2.04 5.68 -9.14
N GLY A 360 -3.25 6.13 -8.77
CA GLY A 360 -4.22 5.24 -8.15
C GLY A 360 -5.13 5.87 -7.11
N PHE A 361 -5.13 7.20 -6.98
CA PHE A 361 -5.91 7.93 -5.99
C PHE A 361 -7.38 7.47 -5.86
N ASN A 362 -8.05 7.27 -7.00
CA ASN A 362 -9.45 6.81 -7.07
C ASN A 362 -9.60 5.30 -7.30
N THR A 363 -8.63 4.50 -6.84
CA THR A 363 -8.64 3.04 -7.02
C THR A 363 -8.46 2.33 -5.68
N ALA A 364 -9.01 1.13 -5.57
CA ALA A 364 -8.91 0.30 -4.37
C ALA A 364 -7.45 0.00 -3.99
N SER A 365 -6.52 0.09 -4.94
CA SER A 365 -5.09 -0.04 -4.70
C SER A 365 -4.62 0.95 -3.65
N PHE A 366 -5.01 2.23 -3.73
CA PHE A 366 -4.65 3.27 -2.75
C PHE A 366 -5.49 3.19 -1.47
N TRP A 367 -6.78 2.88 -1.60
CA TRP A 367 -7.68 2.84 -0.45
C TRP A 367 -7.45 1.65 0.48
N THR A 368 -6.92 0.54 -0.03
CA THR A 368 -6.56 -0.63 0.78
C THR A 368 -5.51 -0.32 1.85
N PRO A 369 -4.33 0.23 1.53
CA PRO A 369 -3.36 0.60 2.55
C PRO A 369 -3.85 1.74 3.46
N MET A 370 -4.68 2.67 2.96
CA MET A 370 -5.35 3.66 3.81
C MET A 370 -6.20 2.97 4.89
N ILE A 371 -7.07 2.05 4.49
CA ILE A 371 -7.95 1.30 5.40
C ILE A 371 -7.14 0.46 6.37
N ILE A 372 -6.17 -0.33 5.90
CA ILE A 372 -5.35 -1.20 6.76
C ILE A 372 -4.57 -0.38 7.79
N CYS A 373 -3.90 0.70 7.37
CA CYS A 373 -3.17 1.57 8.31
C CYS A 373 -4.12 2.28 9.30
N GLY A 374 -5.31 2.68 8.84
CA GLY A 374 -6.35 3.25 9.70
C GLY A 374 -6.84 2.26 10.77
N ILE A 375 -7.20 1.04 10.37
CA ILE A 375 -7.61 -0.04 11.28
C ILE A 375 -6.51 -0.33 12.29
N PHE A 376 -5.26 -0.46 11.85
CA PHE A 376 -4.14 -0.81 12.73
C PHE A 376 -3.79 0.32 13.71
N SER A 377 -3.86 1.57 13.25
CA SER A 377 -3.69 2.73 14.11
C SER A 377 -4.78 2.82 15.17
N ASN A 378 -6.05 2.62 14.78
CA ASN A 378 -7.20 2.64 15.69
C ASN A 378 -7.11 1.48 16.70
N TYR A 379 -6.77 0.28 16.24
CA TYR A 379 -6.55 -0.88 17.10
C TYR A 379 -5.45 -0.62 18.13
N SER A 380 -4.30 -0.09 17.73
CA SER A 380 -3.21 0.25 18.66
C SER A 380 -3.65 1.22 19.76
N ARG A 381 -4.50 2.20 19.41
CA ARG A 381 -5.02 3.20 20.36
C ARG A 381 -6.02 2.63 21.37
N LEU A 382 -6.93 1.78 20.89
CA LEU A 382 -8.09 1.34 21.66
C LEU A 382 -7.84 0.03 22.44
N ASP A 383 -7.11 -0.91 21.88
CA ASP A 383 -6.86 -2.21 22.49
C ASP A 383 -5.77 -2.13 23.57
N LYS A 384 -5.78 -3.03 24.57
CA LYS A 384 -4.76 -3.07 25.64
C LYS A 384 -3.44 -3.71 25.20
N VAL A 385 -3.48 -4.71 24.32
CA VAL A 385 -2.31 -5.51 23.91
C VAL A 385 -1.43 -4.79 22.89
N GLY A 386 -2.03 -3.98 22.00
CA GLY A 386 -1.30 -3.23 20.97
C GLY A 386 -0.84 -4.09 19.79
N LEU A 387 -0.46 -3.44 18.70
CA LEU A 387 -0.21 -4.06 17.39
C LEU A 387 1.07 -4.92 17.35
N LYS A 388 2.16 -4.43 17.97
CA LYS A 388 3.46 -5.12 18.03
C LYS A 388 3.30 -6.53 18.58
N ARG A 389 2.60 -6.67 19.71
CA ARG A 389 2.43 -7.97 20.38
C ARG A 389 1.53 -8.90 19.58
N ILE A 390 0.59 -8.38 18.79
CA ILE A 390 -0.19 -9.20 17.86
C ILE A 390 0.71 -9.78 16.76
N ILE A 391 1.56 -8.95 16.15
CA ILE A 391 2.46 -9.33 15.06
C ILE A 391 3.55 -10.30 15.54
N GLU A 392 4.12 -10.06 16.71
CA GLU A 392 5.13 -10.97 17.30
C GLU A 392 4.55 -12.37 17.63
N ASN A 393 3.22 -12.49 17.77
CA ASN A 393 2.50 -13.72 18.10
C ASN A 393 1.71 -14.34 16.92
N LEU A 394 2.04 -13.99 15.66
CA LEU A 394 1.45 -14.59 14.47
C LEU A 394 1.83 -16.07 14.30
#